data_AF-A0A6A3E7S4-F1
#
_entry.id   AF-A0A6A3E7S4-F1
#
_cell.length_a   1.000
_cell.length_b   1.000
_cell.length_c   1.000
_cell.angle_alpha   90.00
_cell.angle_beta   90.00
_cell.angle_gamma   90.00
#
_symmetry.space_group_name_H-M   'P 1'
#
loop_
_entity.id
_entity.type
_entity.pdbx_description
1 polymer ?
#
loop_
_entity_poly.entity_id
_entity_poly.type
_entity_poly.pdbx_seq_one_letter_code
_entity_poly.pdbx_strand_id
1 'polypeptide(L)' 'MAATRRALVKATLGWQHVYEFELWIMDHGAGVDVVLGTDFMIPAGVRLDMFHATARLTDEVSIPLIKKLNMQDNRG' A
#
# COMPACT_ATOMS: atom_id res chain seq x y z
N MET A 1 -6.12 -24.30 -4.82
CA MET A 1 -6.95 -23.56 -3.85
C MET A 1 -6.03 -22.59 -3.13
N ALA A 2 -6.18 -21.29 -3.35
CA ALA A 2 -5.44 -20.30 -2.57
C ALA A 2 -6.10 -20.24 -1.19
N ALA A 3 -5.36 -20.60 -0.14
CA ALA A 3 -5.83 -20.44 1.23
C ALA A 3 -5.78 -18.94 1.57
N THR A 4 -6.94 -18.30 1.59
CA THR A 4 -7.04 -16.91 2.04
C THR A 4 -6.99 -16.89 3.57
N ARG A 5 -5.96 -16.26 4.13
CA ARG A 5 -5.80 -16.06 5.59
C ARG A 5 -5.84 -14.56 5.90
N ARG A 6 -6.40 -14.17 7.03
CA ARG A 6 -6.29 -12.79 7.56
C ARG A 6 -5.23 -12.74 8.66
N ALA A 7 -4.50 -11.64 8.73
CA ALA A 7 -3.59 -11.36 9.83
C ALA A 7 -3.68 -9.88 10.23
N LEU A 8 -3.69 -9.62 11.54
CA LEU A 8 -3.52 -8.28 12.08
C LEU A 8 -2.02 -7.92 12.01
N VAL A 9 -1.70 -6.83 11.32
CA VAL A 9 -0.32 -6.39 11.09
C VAL A 9 -0.15 -4.94 11.54
N LYS A 10 1.07 -4.60 11.96
CA LYS A 10 1.47 -3.22 12.21
C LYS A 10 2.43 -2.78 11.12
N ALA A 11 2.05 -1.75 10.35
CA ALA A 11 2.89 -1.18 9.30
C ALA A 11 3.32 0.24 9.68
N THR A 12 4.59 0.56 9.45
CA THR A 12 5.10 1.92 9.62
C THR A 12 5.12 2.62 8.27
N LEU A 13 4.54 3.81 8.21
CA LEU A 13 4.47 4.64 7.02
C LEU A 13 5.06 6.03 7.33
N GLY A 14 5.96 6.51 6.47
CA GLY A 14 6.56 7.84 6.66
C GLY A 14 7.43 7.98 7.92
N TRP A 15 7.98 6.88 8.44
CA TRP A 15 8.86 6.81 9.63
C TRP A 15 8.25 7.21 10.98
N GLN A 16 7.15 7.96 11.01
CA GLN A 16 6.53 8.50 12.22
C GLN A 16 5.20 7.79 12.59
N HIS A 17 4.55 7.12 11.63
CA HIS A 17 3.21 6.61 11.83
C HIS A 17 3.13 5.10 11.74
N VAL A 18 2.60 4.48 12.79
CA VAL A 18 2.32 3.05 12.85
C VAL A 18 0.82 2.84 12.76
N TYR A 19 0.40 2.09 11.75
CA TYR A 19 -0.98 1.69 11.56
C TYR A 19 -1.15 0.22 11.85
N GLU A 20 -2.27 -0.14 12.49
CA GLU A 20 -2.65 -1.51 12.77
C GLU A 20 -3.92 -1.84 11.99
N PHE A 21 -3.87 -2.87 11.14
CA PHE A 21 -4.98 -3.24 10.27
C PHE A 21 -4.92 -4.73 9.90
N GLU A 22 -6.06 -5.29 9.51
CA GLU A 22 -6.13 -6.67 9.03
C GLU A 22 -5.80 -6.73 7.54
N LEU A 23 -4.79 -7.53 7.19
CA LEU A 23 -4.39 -7.80 5.81
C LEU A 23 -4.82 -9.21 5.37
N TRP A 24 -5.22 -9.32 4.12
CA TRP A 24 -5.39 -10.61 3.45
C TRP A 24 -4.02 -11.15 2.98
N ILE A 25 -3.65 -12.32 3.48
CA ILE A 25 -2.49 -13.07 3.03
C ILE A 25 -2.96 -14.01 1.91
N MET A 26 -2.52 -13.71 0.70
CA MET A 26 -2.72 -14.55 -0.49
C MET A 26 -1.67 -14.21 -1.54
N ASP A 27 -1.40 -15.15 -2.45
CA ASP A 27 -0.66 -14.85 -3.68
C ASP A 27 -1.56 -13.98 -4.57
N HIS A 28 -1.15 -12.72 -4.76
CA HIS A 28 -1.93 -11.72 -5.49
C HIS A 28 -1.31 -11.35 -6.84
N GLY A 29 -0.17 -11.93 -7.23
CA GLY A 29 0.42 -11.78 -8.57
C GLY A 29 0.76 -10.34 -9.02
N ALA A 30 0.76 -9.35 -8.12
CA ALA A 30 0.85 -7.93 -8.50
C ALA A 30 2.29 -7.39 -8.57
N GLY A 31 3.30 -8.25 -8.33
CA GLY A 31 4.72 -7.84 -8.36
C GLY A 31 5.11 -6.83 -7.26
N VAL A 32 4.37 -6.84 -6.16
CA VAL A 32 4.61 -6.08 -4.91
C VAL A 32 4.35 -6.99 -3.72
N ASP A 33 4.86 -6.65 -2.54
CA ASP A 33 4.69 -7.47 -1.34
C ASP A 33 3.36 -7.22 -0.61
N VAL A 34 2.82 -5.99 -0.74
CA VAL A 34 1.59 -5.55 -0.08
C VAL A 34 0.83 -4.62 -1.01
N VAL A 35 -0.50 -4.77 -1.02
CA VAL A 35 -1.44 -3.84 -1.64
C VAL A 35 -2.25 -3.16 -0.53
N LEU A 36 -2.12 -1.83 -0.42
CA LEU A 36 -2.93 -1.03 0.49
C LEU A 36 -4.12 -0.49 -0.28
N GLY A 37 -5.31 -1.02 0.00
CA GLY A 37 -6.55 -0.62 -0.63
C GLY A 37 -7.21 0.60 0.03
N THR A 38 -8.39 0.95 -0.47
CA THR A 38 -9.20 2.06 0.08
C THR A 38 -9.71 1.78 1.49
N ASP A 39 -9.84 0.51 1.85
CA ASP A 39 -10.17 0.01 3.19
C ASP A 39 -9.11 0.36 4.23
N PHE A 40 -7.84 0.44 3.83
CA PHE A 40 -6.78 1.02 4.65
C PHE A 40 -6.70 2.54 4.51
N MET A 41 -6.68 3.05 3.27
CA MET A 41 -6.36 4.45 2.99
C MET A 41 -7.39 5.44 3.56
N ILE A 42 -8.69 5.13 3.49
CA ILE A 42 -9.75 6.04 3.96
C ILE A 42 -9.71 6.17 5.50
N PRO A 43 -9.72 5.08 6.29
CA PRO A 43 -9.63 5.20 7.75
C PRO A 43 -8.28 5.78 8.23
N ALA A 44 -7.18 5.49 7.54
CA ALA A 44 -5.86 6.05 7.84
C ALA A 44 -5.73 7.54 7.50
N GLY A 45 -6.74 8.13 6.86
CA GLY A 45 -6.73 9.54 6.46
C GLY A 45 -5.70 9.88 5.38
N VAL A 46 -5.31 8.89 4.56
CA VAL A 46 -4.32 9.08 3.49
C VAL A 46 -4.94 9.93 2.38
N ARG A 47 -4.26 11.01 2.01
CA ARG A 47 -4.67 11.93 0.93
C ARG A 47 -3.70 11.82 -0.24
N LEU A 48 -4.21 11.45 -1.41
CA LEU A 48 -3.41 11.44 -2.64
C LEU A 48 -3.39 12.83 -3.26
N ASP A 49 -2.21 13.43 -3.34
CA ASP A 49 -1.93 14.62 -4.11
C ASP A 49 -1.29 14.22 -5.44
N MET A 50 -2.14 14.13 -6.47
CA MET A 50 -1.70 13.74 -7.81
C MET A 50 -0.91 14.84 -8.54
N PHE A 51 -1.05 16.10 -8.12
CA PHE A 51 -0.32 17.21 -8.73
C PHE A 51 1.16 17.15 -8.36
N HIS A 52 1.45 16.86 -7.09
CA HIS A 52 2.82 16.69 -6.59
C HIS A 52 3.30 15.23 -6.60
N ALA A 53 2.45 14.28 -7.05
CA ALA A 53 2.69 12.84 -6.98
C ALA A 53 3.11 12.39 -5.57
N THR A 54 2.32 12.74 -4.55
CA THR A 54 2.58 12.38 -3.15
C THR A 54 1.35 11.80 -2.47
N ALA A 55 1.55 10.92 -1.49
CA ALA A 55 0.56 10.53 -0.51
C ALA A 55 0.85 11.27 0.80
N ARG A 56 -0.13 12.02 1.31
CA ARG A 56 -0.03 12.74 2.57
C ARG A 56 -0.74 11.97 3.68
N LEU A 57 -0.09 11.83 4.82
CA LEU A 57 -0.66 11.26 6.03
C LEU A 57 -1.31 12.36 6.89
N THR A 58 -1.96 11.96 7.98
CA THR A 58 -2.73 12.87 8.83
C THR A 58 -1.87 13.88 9.58
N ASP A 59 -0.58 13.60 9.78
CA ASP A 59 0.44 14.48 10.38
C ASP A 59 1.23 15.31 9.36
N GLU A 60 0.72 15.46 8.14
CA GLU A 60 1.38 16.16 7.03
C GLU A 60 2.66 15.48 6.51
N VAL A 61 2.97 14.26 6.94
CA VAL A 61 4.06 13.49 6.30
C VAL A 61 3.70 13.19 4.87
N SER A 62 4.57 13.62 3.95
CA SER A 62 4.41 13.43 2.51
C SER A 62 5.33 12.33 2.01
N ILE A 63 4.75 11.35 1.33
CA ILE A 63 5.44 10.19 0.79
C ILE A 63 5.37 10.26 -0.73
N PRO A 64 6.51 10.21 -1.44
CA PRO A 64 6.50 10.27 -2.89
C PRO A 64 5.83 9.02 -3.49
N LEU A 65 4.94 9.23 -4.44
CA LEU A 65 4.37 8.17 -5.26
C LEU A 65 5.38 7.81 -6.34
N ILE A 66 5.83 6.56 -6.34
CA ILE A 66 6.77 6.06 -7.33
C ILE A 66 5.99 5.37 -8.45
N LYS A 67 6.18 5.82 -9.68
CA LYS A 67 5.68 5.10 -10.85
C LYS A 67 6.60 3.90 -11.10
N LYS A 68 6.13 2.68 -10.86
CA LYS A 68 6.77 1.49 -11.46
C LYS A 68 6.45 1.48 -12.96
N LEU A 69 7.46 1.68 -13.80
CA LEU A 69 7.38 1.42 -15.24
C LEU A 69 7.80 -0.03 -15.50
N ASN A 70 6.91 -0.77 -16.17
CA ASN A 70 7.04 -2.11 -16.78
C ASN A 70 7.42 -3.30 -15.89
N MET A 71 6.39 -4.05 -15.52
CA MET A 71 6.46 -5.51 -15.50
C MET A 71 6.66 -5.95 -16.97
N GLN A 72 7.89 -6.32 -17.34
CA GLN A 72 8.14 -6.90 -18.67
C GLN A 72 7.34 -8.21 -18.77
N ASP A 73 6.39 -8.26 -19.70
CA ASP A 73 5.81 -9.52 -20.18
C ASP A 73 6.91 -10.28 -20.93
N ASN A 74 7.77 -10.97 -20.20
CA ASN A 74 8.70 -11.92 -20.80
C ASN A 74 7.99 -13.26 -20.98
N ARG A 75 7.03 -13.30 -21.91
CA ARG A 75 6.61 -14.53 -22.58
C ARG A 75 7.41 -14.64 -23.87
N GLY A 76 8.62 -15.17 -23.73
CA GLY A 76 9.34 -15.87 -24.79
C GLY A 76 9.09 -17.35 -24.69
#